data_AF-E3USD9-F1
#
_entry.id   AF-E3USD9-F1
#
_cell.length_a   1.000
_cell.length_b   1.000
_cell.length_c   1.000
_cell.angle_alpha   90.00
_cell.angle_beta   90.00
_cell.angle_gamma   90.00
#
_symmetry.space_group_name_H-M   'P 1'
#
loop_
_entity.id
_entity.type
_entity.pdbx_description
1 polymer ?
#
loop_
_entity_poly.entity_id
_entity_poly.type
_entity_poly.pdbx_seq_one_letter_code
_entity_poly.pdbx_strand_id
1 'polypeptide(L)' 'MNECGGIYEYKKIQIYFIATCCLISLSMLTKVAHAESNPIGNCYYVSSQRGSDTNSGLSISESFKSLNKINELK' A
#
# COMPACT_ATOMS: atom_id res chain seq x y z
N MET A 1 -9.61 42.51 31.37
CA MET A 1 -10.00 41.33 30.56
C MET A 1 -9.59 40.10 31.36
N ASN A 2 -10.56 39.26 31.75
CA ASN A 2 -10.38 38.20 32.74
C ASN A 2 -9.34 37.16 32.33
N GLU A 3 -8.26 37.06 33.11
CA GLU A 3 -7.16 36.11 32.95
C GLU A 3 -7.67 34.64 32.93
N CYS A 4 -8.79 34.35 33.61
CA CYS A 4 -9.45 33.04 33.60
C CYS A 4 -10.04 32.63 32.24
N GLY A 5 -10.49 33.59 31.40
CA GLY A 5 -11.07 33.30 30.10
C GLY A 5 -10.02 32.86 29.06
N GLY A 6 -8.84 33.48 29.11
CA GLY A 6 -7.72 33.12 28.22
C GLY A 6 -7.16 31.71 28.51
N ILE A 7 -7.14 31.30 29.78
CA ILE A 7 -6.66 29.96 30.19
C ILE A 7 -7.60 28.86 29.69
N TYR A 8 -8.92 29.11 29.71
CA TYR A 8 -9.92 28.15 29.22
C TYR A 8 -9.81 27.95 27.70
N GLU A 9 -9.71 29.04 26.94
CA GLU A 9 -9.54 28.99 25.48
C GLU A 9 -8.21 28.33 25.09
N TYR A 10 -7.13 28.61 25.81
CA TYR A 10 -5.83 27.96 25.57
C TYR A 10 -5.87 26.43 25.77
N LYS A 11 -6.50 25.96 26.84
CA LYS A 11 -6.67 24.52 27.09
C LYS A 11 -7.51 23.84 26.00
N LYS A 12 -8.56 24.52 25.53
CA LYS A 12 -9.42 24.04 24.45
C LYS A 12 -8.65 23.89 23.13
N ILE A 13 -7.83 24.89 22.78
CA ILE A 13 -6.96 24.84 21.59
C ILE A 13 -5.94 23.70 21.68
N GLN A 14 -5.32 23.49 22.86
CA GLN A 14 -4.39 22.38 23.06
C GLN A 14 -5.05 21.01 22.87
N ILE A 15 -6.28 20.83 23.37
CA ILE A 15 -7.03 19.58 23.21
C ILE A 15 -7.34 19.31 21.73
N TYR A 16 -7.77 20.32 20.97
CA TYR A 16 -8.02 20.16 19.54
C TYR A 16 -6.74 19.81 18.78
N PHE A 17 -5.61 20.45 19.10
CA PHE A 17 -4.33 20.17 18.48
C PHE A 17 -3.93 18.70 18.67
N ILE A 18 -3.99 18.19 19.90
CA ILE A 18 -3.66 16.78 20.22
C ILE A 18 -4.61 15.83 19.49
N ALA A 19 -5.92 16.09 19.50
CA ALA A 19 -6.90 15.26 18.81
C ALA A 19 -6.63 15.17 17.31
N THR A 20 -6.29 16.30 16.66
CA THR A 20 -5.95 16.31 15.24
C THR A 20 -4.67 15.55 14.93
N CYS A 21 -3.61 15.66 15.76
CA CYS A 21 -2.38 14.89 15.60
C CYS A 21 -2.61 13.37 15.74
N CYS A 22 -3.49 12.95 16.66
CA CYS A 22 -3.85 11.55 16.83
C CYS A 22 -4.60 10.99 15.61
N LEU A 23 -5.54 11.75 15.05
CA LEU A 23 -6.30 11.34 13.86
C LEU A 23 -5.40 11.23 12.61
N ILE A 24 -4.46 12.16 12.43
CA ILE A 24 -3.49 12.10 11.32
C ILE A 24 -2.57 10.88 11.48
N SER A 25 -2.07 10.62 12.69
CA SER A 25 -1.24 9.44 12.98
C SER A 25 -2.00 8.13 12.71
N LEU A 26 -3.28 8.06 13.07
CA LEU A 26 -4.13 6.89 12.80
C LEU A 26 -4.38 6.67 11.31
N SER A 27 -4.53 7.75 10.53
CA SER A 27 -4.72 7.67 9.07
C SER A 27 -3.47 7.16 8.33
N MET A 28 -2.28 7.38 8.89
CA MET A 28 -1.04 6.82 8.34
C MET A 28 -0.86 5.34 8.70
N LEU A 29 -1.40 4.90 9.84
CA LEU A 29 -1.33 3.52 10.29
C LEU A 29 -2.20 2.56 9.46
N THR A 30 -3.35 3.01 8.95
CA THR A 30 -4.27 2.17 8.14
C THR A 30 -3.79 1.90 6.72
N LYS A 31 -2.71 2.56 6.26
CA LYS A 31 -2.15 2.36 4.91
C LYS A 31 -1.14 1.21 4.82
N VAL A 32 -0.84 0.52 5.94
CA VAL A 32 0.11 -0.61 6.00
C VAL A 32 -0.59 -1.89 6.48
N ALA A 33 -1.78 -2.15 5.95
CA ALA A 33 -2.37 -3.48 5.96
C ALA A 33 -2.51 -3.96 4.51
N HIS A 34 -1.41 -3.92 3.76
CA HIS A 34 -1.28 -4.85 2.65
C HIS A 34 -1.20 -6.22 3.31
N ALA A 35 -2.29 -7.00 3.21
CA ALA A 35 -2.24 -8.40 3.54
C ALA A 35 -1.01 -8.98 2.83
N GLU A 36 -0.04 -9.49 3.59
CA GLU A 36 0.89 -10.48 3.07
C GLU A 36 0.02 -11.67 2.66
N SER A 37 -0.56 -11.62 1.47
CA SER A 37 -1.03 -12.82 0.84
C SER A 37 0.25 -13.60 0.59
N ASN A 38 0.47 -14.65 1.38
CA ASN A 38 1.30 -15.76 0.93
C ASN A 38 0.55 -16.31 -0.27
N PRO A 39 0.93 -15.96 -1.51
CA PRO A 39 0.14 -16.36 -2.65
C PRO A 39 0.25 -17.89 -2.70
N ILE A 40 -0.88 -18.58 -2.64
CA ILE A 40 -0.93 -20.02 -2.83
C ILE A 40 -0.73 -20.23 -4.34
N GLY A 41 0.54 -20.21 -4.77
CA GLY A 41 0.95 -20.36 -6.16
C GLY A 41 1.75 -19.20 -6.73
N ASN A 42 2.29 -19.42 -7.94
CA ASN A 42 3.09 -18.43 -8.66
C ASN A 42 2.19 -17.55 -9.54
N CYS A 43 2.49 -16.25 -9.60
CA CYS A 43 1.86 -15.33 -10.54
C CYS A 43 2.75 -15.20 -11.78
N TYR A 44 2.20 -15.46 -12.97
CA TYR A 44 2.93 -15.39 -14.23
C TYR A 44 2.47 -14.22 -15.10
N TYR A 45 3.42 -13.55 -15.74
CA TYR A 45 3.19 -12.39 -16.60
C TYR A 45 3.45 -12.75 -18.07
N VAL A 46 2.58 -12.26 -18.96
CA VAL A 46 2.70 -12.46 -20.41
C VAL A 46 2.60 -11.11 -21.12
N SER A 47 3.56 -10.82 -22.00
CA SER A 47 3.55 -9.64 -22.86
C SER A 47 3.92 -10.02 -24.28
N SER A 48 2.98 -9.91 -25.22
CA SER A 48 3.23 -10.17 -26.63
C SER A 48 4.27 -9.21 -27.25
N GLN A 49 4.25 -7.95 -26.78
CA GLN A 49 5.10 -6.88 -27.29
C GLN A 49 6.54 -6.98 -26.77
N ARG A 50 6.71 -7.17 -25.46
CA ARG A 50 8.02 -7.03 -24.78
C ARG A 50 8.55 -8.31 -24.15
N GLY A 51 7.75 -9.37 -24.10
CA GLY A 51 8.13 -10.64 -23.47
C GLY A 51 9.02 -11.53 -24.34
N SER A 52 9.61 -12.53 -23.69
CA SER A 52 10.38 -13.61 -24.29
C SER A 52 10.01 -14.94 -23.62
N ASP A 53 9.83 -16.01 -24.41
CA ASP A 53 9.52 -17.34 -23.87
C ASP A 53 10.73 -18.04 -23.22
N THR A 54 11.90 -17.41 -23.27
CA THR A 54 13.09 -17.80 -22.50
C THR A 54 13.10 -17.25 -21.08
N ASN A 55 12.20 -16.30 -20.75
CA ASN A 55 12.13 -15.68 -19.44
C ASN A 55 11.47 -16.59 -18.40
N SER A 56 11.60 -16.26 -17.11
CA SER A 56 10.97 -17.01 -16.01
C SER A 56 9.44 -16.84 -15.95
N GLY A 57 8.91 -15.71 -16.44
CA GLY A 57 7.49 -15.35 -16.35
C GLY A 57 7.08 -14.81 -14.98
N LEU A 58 7.95 -14.84 -13.97
CA LEU A 58 7.58 -14.53 -12.56
C LEU A 58 7.59 -13.03 -12.23
N SER A 59 7.94 -12.18 -13.19
CA SER A 59 7.92 -10.72 -13.02
C SER A 59 7.51 -10.02 -14.31
N ILE A 60 7.08 -8.76 -14.17
CA ILE A 60 6.71 -7.92 -15.32
C ILE A 60 7.90 -7.70 -16.27
N SER A 61 9.12 -7.56 -15.73
CA SER A 61 10.34 -7.39 -16.53
C SER A 61 10.78 -8.67 -17.24
N GLU A 62 10.38 -9.83 -16.72
CA GLU A 62 10.70 -11.15 -17.27
C GLU A 62 9.43 -11.89 -17.73
N SER A 63 8.50 -11.20 -18.37
CA SER A 63 7.26 -11.82 -18.86
C SER A 63 7.52 -12.80 -20.01
N PHE A 64 6.71 -13.86 -20.11
CA PHE A 64 6.64 -14.70 -21.31
C PHE A 64 6.15 -13.90 -22.52
N LYS A 65 6.46 -14.37 -23.73
CA LYS A 65 5.97 -13.75 -24.98
C LYS A 65 4.62 -14.33 -25.41
N SER A 66 4.46 -15.64 -25.27
CA SER A 66 3.31 -16.38 -25.77
C SER A 66 2.58 -17.10 -24.65
N LEU A 67 1.30 -17.41 -24.91
CA LEU A 67 0.48 -18.23 -24.02
C LEU A 67 0.86 -19.71 -24.04
N ASN A 68 1.67 -20.16 -25.02
CA ASN A 68 2.12 -21.55 -25.10
C ASN A 68 2.87 -21.96 -23.82
N LYS A 69 3.63 -21.03 -23.24
CA LYS A 69 4.40 -21.31 -22.03
C LYS A 69 3.53 -21.60 -20.82
N ILE A 70 2.31 -21.07 -20.79
CA ILE A 70 1.34 -21.34 -19.71
C ILE A 70 0.89 -22.80 -19.73
N ASN A 71 0.77 -23.42 -20.91
CA ASN A 71 0.39 -24.83 -21.05
C ASN A 71 1.50 -25.80 -20.59
N GLU A 72 2.74 -25.33 -20.46
CA GLU A 72 3.88 -26.11 -19.98
C GLU A 72 4.05 -26.04 -18.45
N LEU A 73 3.38 -25.09 -17.79
CA LEU A 73 3.38 -24.96 -16.33
C LEU A 73 2.59 -26.14 -15.73
N LYS A 74 3.18 -26.80 -14.75
CA LYS A 74 2.59 -27.95 -14.04
C LYS A 74 1.92 -27.55 -12.74
#